data_AF-A0A1F3VCG8-F1
#
_entry.id   AF-A0A1F3VCG8-F1
#
_cell.length_a   1.000
_cell.length_b   1.000
_cell.length_c   1.000
_cell.angle_alpha   90.00
_cell.angle_beta   90.00
_cell.angle_gamma   90.00
#
_symmetry.space_group_name_H-M   'P 1'
#
loop_
_entity.id
_entity.type
_entity.pdbx_description
1 polymer ?
#
loop_
_entity_poly.entity_id
_entity_poly.type
_entity_poly.pdbx_seq_one_letter_code
_entity_poly.pdbx_strand_id
1 'polypeptide(L)'
;MEIIKEWIWDRGWSLITVSKLLSFYIMAQFIGIRDSGRRVLRNIWEIKTGAIKKEVLLSSAILLVLSIFTGWPATLSQTSIQNGQVVMGYLGNVLFYLIDIFLIVILQHYYPVGNSKRPYRLIFFCTVFFVFSKAIYFYATDLHYFIILNFLFCLYIVEYLPTNFRNVVALLLIFVAPMAAFFGIDPIWGNSFSVFALDKHFSVVTVLISYLLGFFYIYVKENSWEHVKKLTVTLIHQLTRYRRYNRPGPVEGRDGRR
;
A
#
# COMPACT_ATOMS: atom_id res chain seq x y z
N MET A 1 -27.01 14.52 -24.02
CA MET A 1 -26.14 14.40 -22.83
C MET A 1 -25.87 12.94 -22.44
N GLU A 2 -26.80 12.03 -22.71
CA GLU A 2 -26.66 10.59 -22.40
C GLU A 2 -25.45 9.93 -23.07
N ILE A 3 -25.19 10.23 -24.35
CA ILE A 3 -24.03 9.69 -25.10
C ILE A 3 -22.69 9.98 -24.40
N ILE A 4 -22.51 11.18 -23.84
CA ILE A 4 -21.26 11.53 -23.13
C ILE A 4 -21.15 10.73 -21.82
N LYS A 5 -22.25 10.57 -21.11
CA LYS A 5 -22.29 9.80 -19.85
C LYS A 5 -21.97 8.32 -20.10
N GLU A 6 -22.56 7.72 -21.14
CA GLU A 6 -22.27 6.34 -21.55
C GLU A 6 -20.81 6.17 -21.98
N TRP A 7 -20.26 7.10 -22.76
CA TRP A 7 -18.86 7.04 -23.15
C TRP A 7 -17.90 7.14 -21.95
N ILE A 8 -18.19 8.04 -21.00
CA ILE A 8 -17.42 8.17 -19.75
C ILE A 8 -17.55 6.89 -18.91
N TRP A 9 -18.73 6.29 -18.87
CA TRP A 9 -18.98 5.04 -18.16
C TRP A 9 -18.11 3.89 -18.71
N ASP A 10 -18.16 3.69 -20.03
CA ASP A 10 -17.44 2.59 -20.68
C ASP A 10 -15.92 2.75 -20.67
N ARG A 11 -15.43 4.00 -20.72
CA ARG A 11 -13.99 4.31 -20.82
C ARG A 11 -13.39 4.89 -19.54
N GLY A 12 -14.19 4.97 -18.46
CA GLY A 12 -13.86 5.67 -17.24
C GLY A 12 -12.51 5.28 -16.65
N TRP A 13 -12.29 3.98 -16.43
CA TRP A 13 -11.02 3.48 -15.89
C TRP A 13 -9.81 3.81 -16.76
N SER A 14 -9.97 3.81 -18.08
CA SER A 14 -8.88 4.18 -19.01
C SER A 14 -8.54 5.66 -18.89
N LEU A 15 -9.55 6.52 -18.87
CA LEU A 15 -9.37 7.98 -18.74
C LEU A 15 -8.71 8.36 -17.41
N ILE A 16 -9.14 7.73 -16.32
CA ILE A 16 -8.60 7.94 -14.98
C ILE A 16 -7.13 7.48 -14.93
N THR A 17 -6.83 6.33 -15.50
CA THR A 17 -5.46 5.80 -15.53
C THR A 17 -4.53 6.70 -16.36
N VAL A 18 -4.94 7.08 -17.57
CA VAL A 18 -4.13 7.93 -18.46
C VAL A 18 -3.89 9.30 -17.83
N SER A 19 -4.94 9.93 -17.26
CA SER A 19 -4.81 11.24 -16.61
C SER A 19 -3.89 11.20 -15.38
N LYS A 20 -3.98 10.15 -14.55
CA LYS A 20 -3.07 9.96 -13.42
C LYS A 20 -1.64 9.71 -13.87
N LEU A 21 -1.41 8.86 -14.87
CA LEU A 21 -0.06 8.60 -15.40
C LEU A 21 0.58 9.85 -15.98
N LEU A 22 -0.18 10.64 -16.74
CA LEU A 22 0.29 11.91 -17.31
C LEU A 22 0.62 12.92 -16.20
N SER A 23 -0.27 13.08 -15.22
CA SER A 23 -0.06 13.97 -14.08
C SER A 23 1.16 13.56 -13.26
N PHE A 24 1.30 12.26 -13.00
CA PHE A 24 2.46 11.69 -12.34
C PHE A 24 3.76 11.95 -13.10
N TYR A 25 3.75 11.73 -14.42
CA TYR A 25 4.91 12.01 -15.27
C TYR A 25 5.34 13.48 -15.17
N ILE A 26 4.40 14.40 -15.31
CA ILE A 26 4.67 15.85 -15.20
C ILE A 26 5.25 16.17 -13.81
N MET A 27 4.63 15.70 -12.74
CA MET A 27 5.09 15.94 -11.37
C MET A 27 6.47 15.35 -11.10
N ALA A 28 6.74 14.14 -11.59
CA ALA A 28 8.04 13.49 -11.45
C ALA A 28 9.15 14.28 -12.16
N GLN A 29 8.86 14.87 -13.34
CA GLN A 29 9.82 15.75 -14.03
C GLN A 29 10.13 17.00 -13.18
N PHE A 30 9.11 17.66 -12.61
CA PHE A 30 9.31 18.84 -11.76
C PHE A 30 10.14 18.53 -10.52
N ILE A 31 9.89 17.40 -9.85
CA ILE A 31 10.70 16.98 -8.69
C ILE A 31 12.15 16.71 -9.13
N GLY A 32 12.35 16.11 -10.30
CA GLY A 32 13.66 15.79 -10.85
C GLY A 32 14.50 17.00 -11.28
N ILE A 33 13.92 18.19 -11.46
CA ILE A 33 14.70 19.42 -11.75
C ILE A 33 15.69 19.72 -10.63
N ARG A 34 15.37 19.36 -9.39
CA ARG A 34 16.21 19.64 -8.21
C ARG A 34 17.37 18.66 -8.05
N ASP A 35 17.27 17.48 -8.66
CA ASP A 35 18.29 16.45 -8.58
C ASP A 35 19.14 16.52 -9.85
N SER A 36 20.44 16.77 -9.72
CA SER A 36 21.37 16.94 -10.85
C SER A 36 21.43 15.70 -11.77
N GLY A 37 20.82 14.57 -11.36
CA GLY A 37 20.58 13.39 -12.18
C GLY A 37 19.12 13.24 -12.59
N ARG A 38 18.84 13.24 -13.91
CA ARG A 38 17.54 12.91 -14.55
C ARG A 38 17.03 11.47 -14.29
N ARG A 39 17.44 10.81 -13.19
CA ARG A 39 17.22 9.39 -12.91
C ARG A 39 16.43 9.14 -11.62
N VAL A 40 15.56 10.08 -11.24
CA VAL A 40 14.68 9.99 -10.06
C VAL A 40 13.95 8.64 -9.96
N LEU A 41 13.28 8.23 -11.04
CA LEU A 41 12.50 6.98 -11.08
C LEU A 41 13.39 5.76 -10.86
N ARG A 42 14.59 5.77 -11.45
CA ARG A 42 15.55 4.67 -11.32
C ARG A 42 16.08 4.56 -9.89
N ASN A 43 16.45 5.68 -9.29
CA ASN A 43 16.97 5.72 -7.92
C ASN A 43 15.93 5.18 -6.93
N ILE A 44 14.66 5.56 -7.08
CA ILE A 44 13.57 5.07 -6.22
C ILE A 44 13.35 3.56 -6.40
N TRP A 45 13.42 3.09 -7.64
CA TRP A 45 13.32 1.66 -7.94
C TRP A 45 14.47 0.87 -7.29
N GLU A 46 15.70 1.37 -7.38
CA GLU A 46 16.88 0.73 -6.78
C GLU A 46 16.83 0.75 -5.24
N ILE A 47 16.39 1.85 -4.62
CA ILE A 47 16.40 2.02 -3.16
C ILE A 47 15.32 1.19 -2.44
N LYS A 48 14.23 0.81 -3.13
CA LYS A 48 13.02 0.28 -2.47
C LYS A 48 12.55 -1.09 -2.96
N THR A 49 13.41 -1.88 -3.60
CA THR A 49 13.09 -3.23 -4.08
C THR A 49 13.43 -4.32 -3.05
N GLY A 50 12.69 -4.36 -1.94
CA GLY A 50 12.77 -5.46 -0.97
C GLY A 50 11.96 -6.70 -1.39
N ALA A 51 12.07 -7.78 -0.62
CA ALA A 51 11.11 -8.88 -0.67
C ALA A 51 9.76 -8.44 -0.08
N ILE A 52 8.65 -8.98 -0.62
CA ILE A 52 7.32 -8.75 -0.06
C ILE A 52 7.26 -9.41 1.33
N LYS A 53 6.77 -8.66 2.32
CA LYS A 53 6.62 -9.18 3.68
C LYS A 53 5.43 -10.14 3.77
N LYS A 54 5.66 -11.31 4.40
CA LYS A 54 4.63 -12.34 4.58
C LYS A 54 3.44 -11.82 5.38
N GLU A 55 3.71 -10.89 6.29
CA GLU A 55 2.71 -10.24 7.13
C GLU A 55 1.70 -9.43 6.30
N VAL A 56 2.17 -8.76 5.25
CA VAL A 56 1.29 -7.99 4.36
C VAL A 56 0.46 -8.92 3.49
N LEU A 57 1.07 -10.00 2.98
CA LEU A 57 0.33 -11.04 2.23
C LEU A 57 -0.79 -11.64 3.08
N LEU A 58 -0.47 -12.04 4.31
CA LEU A 58 -1.45 -12.65 5.21
C LEU A 58 -2.54 -11.66 5.62
N SER A 59 -2.18 -10.42 5.98
CA SER A 59 -3.14 -9.37 6.33
C SER A 59 -4.10 -9.07 5.17
N SER A 60 -3.58 -8.97 3.95
CA SER A 60 -4.39 -8.75 2.73
C SER A 60 -5.34 -9.92 2.46
N ALA A 61 -4.86 -11.15 2.61
CA ALA A 61 -5.69 -12.35 2.44
C ALA A 61 -6.78 -12.45 3.52
N ILE A 62 -6.45 -12.16 4.78
CA ILE A 62 -7.43 -12.12 5.88
C ILE A 62 -8.49 -11.07 5.61
N LEU A 63 -8.11 -9.86 5.20
CA LEU A 63 -9.06 -8.80 4.87
C LEU A 63 -9.98 -9.19 3.73
N LEU A 64 -9.45 -9.78 2.65
CA LEU A 64 -10.24 -10.29 1.54
C LEU A 64 -11.28 -11.31 2.03
N VAL A 65 -10.82 -12.31 2.78
CA VAL A 65 -11.67 -13.38 3.31
C VAL A 65 -12.75 -12.80 4.24
N LEU A 66 -12.37 -11.94 5.19
CA LEU A 66 -13.32 -11.28 6.09
C LEU A 66 -14.36 -10.47 5.34
N SER A 67 -13.96 -9.70 4.31
CA SER A 67 -14.89 -8.92 3.50
C SER A 67 -15.87 -9.82 2.72
N ILE A 68 -15.41 -10.93 2.15
CA ILE A 68 -16.28 -11.89 1.45
C ILE A 68 -17.28 -12.52 2.43
N PHE A 69 -16.81 -12.99 3.59
CA PHE A 69 -17.67 -13.62 4.59
C PHE A 69 -18.71 -12.66 5.17
N THR A 70 -18.35 -11.39 5.37
CA THR A 70 -19.25 -10.39 5.95
C THR A 70 -20.24 -9.82 4.93
N GLY A 71 -19.82 -9.59 3.69
CA GLY A 71 -20.66 -9.02 2.65
C GLY A 71 -21.62 -10.01 1.99
N TRP A 72 -21.26 -11.31 1.99
CA TRP A 72 -21.99 -12.41 1.32
C TRP A 72 -22.23 -12.15 -0.18
N PRO A 73 -21.45 -12.76 -1.09
CA PRO A 73 -21.56 -12.49 -2.51
C PRO A 73 -22.89 -13.01 -3.09
N ALA A 74 -23.62 -12.15 -3.77
CA ALA A 74 -24.78 -12.47 -4.57
C ALA A 74 -24.48 -12.24 -6.07
N THR A 75 -25.01 -13.12 -6.90
CA THR A 75 -24.91 -13.00 -8.36
C THR A 75 -25.84 -11.90 -8.86
N LEU A 76 -25.31 -10.98 -9.67
CA LEU A 76 -26.12 -9.99 -10.35
C LEU A 76 -26.86 -10.63 -11.53
N SER A 77 -28.18 -10.45 -11.60
CA SER A 77 -29.02 -11.02 -12.66
C SER A 77 -28.88 -10.29 -14.01
N GLN A 78 -28.20 -9.15 -14.05
CA GLN A 78 -28.21 -8.23 -15.19
C GLN A 78 -26.91 -8.16 -16.02
N THR A 79 -25.85 -8.88 -15.65
CA THR A 79 -24.55 -8.71 -16.32
C THR A 79 -24.25 -9.84 -17.29
N SER A 80 -24.38 -9.55 -18.59
CA SER A 80 -23.48 -10.17 -19.57
C SER A 80 -22.07 -9.80 -19.12
N ILE A 81 -21.36 -10.72 -18.47
CA ILE A 81 -20.03 -10.46 -17.89
C ILE A 81 -19.11 -9.98 -19.02
N GLN A 82 -18.85 -8.68 -19.07
CA GLN A 82 -17.87 -8.13 -19.98
C GLN A 82 -16.51 -8.30 -19.33
N ASN A 83 -15.86 -9.45 -19.60
CA ASN A 83 -14.54 -9.78 -19.03
C ASN A 83 -13.53 -8.62 -19.15
N GLY A 84 -13.60 -7.83 -20.23
CA GLY A 84 -12.76 -6.64 -20.41
C GLY A 84 -12.96 -5.57 -19.35
N GLN A 85 -14.19 -5.30 -18.91
CA GLN A 85 -14.47 -4.31 -17.88
C GLN A 85 -13.99 -4.77 -16.50
N VAL A 86 -14.11 -6.06 -16.18
CA VAL A 86 -13.60 -6.64 -14.93
C VAL A 86 -12.07 -6.50 -14.87
N VAL A 87 -11.36 -6.84 -15.95
CA VAL A 87 -9.89 -6.70 -16.03
C VAL A 87 -9.47 -5.23 -15.94
N MET A 88 -10.18 -4.33 -16.63
CA MET A 88 -9.88 -2.90 -16.57
C MET A 88 -10.20 -2.29 -15.20
N GLY A 89 -11.25 -2.75 -14.53
CA GLY A 89 -11.56 -2.36 -13.15
C GLY A 89 -10.49 -2.84 -12.18
N TYR A 90 -10.03 -4.09 -12.33
CA TYR A 90 -8.95 -4.65 -11.53
C TYR A 90 -7.66 -3.83 -11.68
N LEU A 91 -7.18 -3.65 -12.92
CA LEU A 91 -5.95 -2.91 -13.20
C LEU A 91 -6.08 -1.42 -12.87
N GLY A 92 -7.24 -0.84 -13.18
CA GLY A 92 -7.58 0.56 -12.89
C GLY A 92 -7.47 0.86 -11.40
N ASN A 93 -8.05 0.01 -10.55
CA ASN A 93 -7.95 0.16 -9.09
C ASN A 93 -6.50 0.04 -8.60
N VAL A 94 -5.71 -0.90 -9.11
CA VAL A 94 -4.28 -0.99 -8.74
C VAL A 94 -3.56 0.31 -9.10
N LEU A 95 -3.68 0.77 -10.34
CA LEU A 95 -2.97 1.96 -10.83
C LEU A 95 -3.46 3.24 -10.13
N PHE A 96 -4.75 3.32 -9.83
CA PHE A 96 -5.37 4.45 -9.15
C PHE A 96 -4.68 4.79 -7.83
N TYR A 97 -4.52 3.79 -6.95
CA TYR A 97 -3.84 3.99 -5.68
C TYR A 97 -2.31 4.01 -5.84
N LEU A 98 -1.76 3.12 -6.69
CA LEU A 98 -0.31 2.95 -6.80
C LEU A 98 0.39 4.22 -7.29
N ILE A 99 -0.19 4.94 -8.24
CA ILE A 99 0.40 6.18 -8.79
C ILE A 99 0.53 7.25 -7.69
N ASP A 100 -0.54 7.47 -6.92
CA ASP A 100 -0.55 8.49 -5.85
C ASP A 100 0.42 8.11 -4.72
N ILE A 101 0.42 6.83 -4.32
CA ILE A 101 1.37 6.32 -3.32
C ILE A 101 2.81 6.46 -3.80
N PHE A 102 3.08 6.15 -5.07
CA PHE A 102 4.42 6.26 -5.63
C PHE A 102 4.87 7.71 -5.66
N LEU A 103 4.00 8.66 -6.06
CA LEU A 103 4.27 10.09 -5.99
C LEU A 103 4.61 10.55 -4.56
N ILE A 104 3.85 10.09 -3.56
CA ILE A 104 4.11 10.42 -2.15
C ILE A 104 5.46 9.84 -1.71
N VAL A 105 5.81 8.62 -2.13
CA VAL A 105 7.12 8.03 -1.87
C VAL A 105 8.26 8.85 -2.48
N ILE A 106 8.08 9.34 -3.72
CA ILE A 106 9.04 10.26 -4.36
C ILE A 106 9.18 11.52 -3.51
N LEU A 107 8.05 12.14 -3.17
CA LEU A 107 8.02 13.40 -2.43
C LEU A 107 8.69 13.26 -1.06
N GLN A 108 8.42 12.18 -0.33
CA GLN A 108 9.03 11.90 0.97
C GLN A 108 10.53 11.61 0.88
N HIS A 109 11.01 11.08 -0.25
CA HIS A 109 12.43 10.85 -0.47
C HIS A 109 13.20 12.18 -0.62
N TYR A 110 12.66 13.13 -1.40
CA TYR A 110 13.28 14.43 -1.62
C TYR A 110 13.00 15.46 -0.52
N TYR A 111 11.84 15.36 0.13
CA TYR A 111 11.37 16.26 1.19
C TYR A 111 11.05 15.44 2.45
N PRO A 112 12.07 14.84 3.09
CA PRO A 112 11.86 13.99 4.26
C PRO A 112 11.32 14.83 5.41
N VAL A 113 10.12 14.47 5.87
CA VAL A 113 9.53 15.04 7.08
C VAL A 113 9.89 14.13 8.26
N GLY A 114 10.36 14.75 9.35
CA GLY A 114 10.77 14.05 10.56
C GLY A 114 9.72 13.07 11.11
N ASN A 115 10.20 11.99 11.73
CA ASN A 115 9.34 10.88 12.17
C ASN A 115 8.29 11.27 13.21
N SER A 116 8.52 12.32 14.00
CA SER A 116 7.53 12.83 14.96
C SER A 116 6.25 13.34 14.30
N LYS A 117 6.31 13.73 13.02
CA LYS A 117 5.16 14.28 12.28
C LYS A 117 4.44 13.26 11.39
N ARG A 118 4.78 11.97 11.51
CA ARG A 118 4.15 10.85 10.76
C ARG A 118 2.61 10.85 10.80
N PRO A 119 1.94 10.89 11.96
CA PRO A 119 0.47 10.81 11.99
C PRO A 119 -0.19 12.01 11.29
N TYR A 120 0.34 13.22 11.46
CA TYR A 120 -0.16 14.41 10.78
C TYR A 120 -0.01 14.31 9.26
N ARG A 121 1.07 13.69 8.79
CA ARG A 121 1.31 13.45 7.37
C ARG A 121 0.31 12.45 6.77
N LEU A 122 0.01 11.36 7.48
CA LEU A 122 -1.04 10.42 7.07
C LEU A 122 -2.39 11.11 6.94
N ILE A 123 -2.80 11.87 7.97
CA ILE A 123 -4.07 12.59 7.98
C ILE A 123 -4.12 13.62 6.85
N PHE A 124 -3.03 14.36 6.64
CA PHE A 124 -2.91 15.36 5.59
C PHE A 124 -3.07 14.73 4.20
N PHE A 125 -2.29 13.69 3.88
CA PHE A 125 -2.36 13.06 2.57
C PHE A 125 -3.70 12.38 2.32
N CYS A 126 -4.30 11.72 3.32
CA CYS A 126 -5.64 11.15 3.19
C CYS A 126 -6.70 12.22 2.94
N THR A 127 -6.63 13.35 3.66
CA THR A 127 -7.56 14.47 3.47
C THR A 127 -7.43 15.07 2.07
N VAL A 128 -6.20 15.36 1.63
CA VAL A 128 -5.91 15.89 0.29
C VAL A 128 -6.42 14.92 -0.77
N PHE A 129 -6.05 13.64 -0.67
CA PHE A 129 -6.48 12.60 -1.60
C PHE A 129 -8.02 12.52 -1.71
N PHE A 130 -8.72 12.53 -0.57
CA PHE A 130 -10.19 12.47 -0.56
C PHE A 130 -10.84 13.70 -1.20
N VAL A 131 -10.40 14.91 -0.81
CA VAL A 131 -10.96 16.16 -1.32
C VAL A 131 -10.75 16.27 -2.84
N PHE A 132 -9.54 15.97 -3.34
CA PHE A 132 -9.26 16.03 -4.77
C PHE A 132 -9.95 14.92 -5.55
N SER A 133 -10.03 13.70 -5.01
CA SER A 133 -10.80 12.61 -5.66
C SER A 133 -12.27 12.99 -5.79
N LYS A 134 -12.86 13.58 -4.74
CA LYS A 134 -14.25 14.05 -4.77
C LYS A 134 -14.47 15.22 -5.73
N ALA A 135 -13.50 16.12 -5.87
CA ALA A 135 -13.59 17.23 -6.80
C ALA A 135 -13.44 16.80 -8.28
N ILE A 136 -12.53 15.86 -8.55
CA ILE A 136 -12.20 15.44 -9.92
C ILE A 136 -13.23 14.44 -10.45
N TYR A 137 -13.65 13.46 -9.64
CA TYR A 137 -14.52 12.37 -10.06
C TYR A 137 -15.98 12.66 -9.74
N PHE A 138 -16.48 13.82 -10.17
CA PHE A 138 -17.85 14.27 -9.88
C PHE A 138 -18.94 13.40 -10.55
N TYR A 139 -18.60 12.65 -11.61
CA TYR A 139 -19.47 11.66 -12.24
C TYR A 139 -19.41 10.28 -11.58
N ALA A 140 -18.54 10.07 -10.59
CA ALA A 140 -18.51 8.82 -9.83
C ALA A 140 -19.85 8.63 -9.11
N THR A 141 -20.43 7.45 -9.24
CA THR A 141 -21.76 7.16 -8.71
C THR A 141 -21.74 7.10 -7.19
N ASP A 142 -20.66 6.56 -6.60
CA ASP A 142 -20.54 6.38 -5.16
C ASP A 142 -19.09 6.43 -4.69
N LEU A 143 -18.59 7.62 -4.35
CA LEU A 143 -17.32 7.76 -3.63
C LEU A 143 -17.46 7.26 -2.19
N HIS A 144 -17.26 5.96 -2.02
CA HIS A 144 -17.39 5.29 -0.73
C HIS A 144 -16.22 5.59 0.21
N TYR A 145 -16.48 5.59 1.52
CA TYR A 145 -15.46 5.72 2.58
C TYR A 145 -14.33 4.67 2.48
N PHE A 146 -14.58 3.54 1.82
CA PHE A 146 -13.56 2.54 1.49
C PHE A 146 -12.36 3.13 0.73
N ILE A 147 -12.56 4.17 -0.09
CA ILE A 147 -11.46 4.82 -0.82
C ILE A 147 -10.42 5.40 0.15
N ILE A 148 -10.87 6.02 1.24
CA ILE A 148 -10.00 6.62 2.26
C ILE A 148 -9.30 5.53 3.07
N LEU A 149 -10.03 4.47 3.46
CA LEU A 149 -9.47 3.38 4.25
C LEU A 149 -8.41 2.60 3.47
N ASN A 150 -8.67 2.28 2.21
CA ASN A 150 -7.69 1.66 1.31
C ASN A 150 -6.43 2.52 1.18
N PHE A 151 -6.60 3.83 0.93
CA PHE A 151 -5.48 4.74 0.77
C PHE A 151 -4.68 4.92 2.07
N LEU A 152 -5.37 5.08 3.20
CA LEU A 152 -4.76 5.13 4.53
C LEU A 152 -3.95 3.86 4.81
N PHE A 153 -4.47 2.69 4.44
CA PHE A 153 -3.77 1.43 4.68
C PHE A 153 -2.54 1.28 3.78
N CYS A 154 -2.62 1.73 2.52
CA CYS A 154 -1.47 1.81 1.63
C CYS A 154 -0.39 2.74 2.21
N LEU A 155 -0.76 3.94 2.67
CA LEU A 155 0.18 4.89 3.29
C LEU A 155 0.79 4.33 4.57
N TYR A 156 -0.01 3.68 5.42
CA TYR A 156 0.48 3.03 6.62
C TYR A 156 1.56 1.98 6.29
N ILE A 157 1.32 1.13 5.30
CA ILE A 157 2.30 0.13 4.86
C ILE A 157 3.60 0.81 4.39
N VAL A 158 3.51 1.91 3.63
CA VAL A 158 4.69 2.64 3.16
C VAL A 158 5.48 3.29 4.29
N GLU A 159 4.78 3.85 5.28
CA GLU A 159 5.43 4.65 6.33
C GLU A 159 5.92 3.82 7.53
N TYR A 160 5.24 2.73 7.85
CA TYR A 160 5.52 1.92 9.04
C TYR A 160 6.33 0.66 8.73
N LEU A 161 6.29 0.14 7.50
CA LEU A 161 7.17 -0.95 7.10
C LEU A 161 8.41 -0.41 6.38
N PRO A 162 9.60 -1.01 6.60
CA PRO A 162 10.80 -0.69 5.86
C PRO A 162 10.51 -0.67 4.37
N THR A 163 10.93 0.44 3.76
CA THR A 163 10.38 1.05 2.56
C THR A 163 10.39 0.13 1.34
N ASN A 164 9.35 -0.70 1.22
CA ASN A 164 9.13 -1.54 0.05
C ASN A 164 7.73 -1.31 -0.51
N PHE A 165 7.64 -0.53 -1.60
CA PHE A 165 6.38 -0.27 -2.27
C PHE A 165 5.73 -1.55 -2.81
N ARG A 166 6.49 -2.64 -2.99
CA ARG A 166 5.94 -3.95 -3.38
C ARG A 166 4.95 -4.50 -2.36
N ASN A 167 5.08 -4.12 -1.07
CA ASN A 167 4.07 -4.46 -0.07
C ASN A 167 2.72 -3.82 -0.38
N VAL A 168 2.71 -2.57 -0.86
CA VAL A 168 1.49 -1.89 -1.31
C VAL A 168 0.94 -2.58 -2.55
N VAL A 169 1.79 -2.88 -3.53
CA VAL A 169 1.38 -3.62 -4.73
C VAL A 169 0.73 -4.96 -4.35
N ALA A 170 1.31 -5.69 -3.38
CA ALA A 170 0.73 -6.93 -2.88
C ALA A 170 -0.64 -6.72 -2.23
N LEU A 171 -0.80 -5.70 -1.38
CA LEU A 171 -2.09 -5.34 -0.79
C LEU A 171 -3.12 -5.02 -1.88
N LEU A 172 -2.75 -4.21 -2.88
CA LEU A 172 -3.65 -3.82 -3.95
C LEU A 172 -4.08 -5.01 -4.80
N LEU A 173 -3.15 -5.90 -5.16
CA LEU A 173 -3.44 -7.08 -5.98
C LEU A 173 -4.22 -8.17 -5.22
N ILE A 174 -3.96 -8.36 -3.93
CA ILE A 174 -4.58 -9.46 -3.17
C ILE A 174 -5.91 -9.06 -2.55
N PHE A 175 -6.09 -7.78 -2.20
CA PHE A 175 -7.28 -7.33 -1.49
C PHE A 175 -8.07 -6.30 -2.29
N VAL A 176 -7.51 -5.12 -2.56
CA VAL A 176 -8.28 -3.98 -3.07
C VAL A 176 -8.85 -4.24 -4.46
N ALA A 177 -8.02 -4.68 -5.41
CA ALA A 177 -8.43 -4.91 -6.78
C ALA A 177 -9.40 -6.10 -6.91
N PRO A 178 -9.21 -7.24 -6.21
CA PRO A 178 -10.23 -8.28 -6.15
C PRO A 178 -11.57 -7.80 -5.58
N MET A 179 -11.55 -7.05 -4.47
CA MET A 179 -12.78 -6.52 -3.86
C MET A 179 -13.53 -5.56 -4.79
N ALA A 180 -12.81 -4.72 -5.54
CA ALA A 180 -13.41 -3.82 -6.51
C ALA A 180 -13.97 -4.57 -7.74
N ALA A 181 -13.13 -5.38 -8.40
CA ALA A 181 -13.46 -5.99 -9.68
C ALA A 181 -14.44 -7.16 -9.55
N PHE A 182 -14.37 -7.96 -8.49
CA PHE A 182 -15.23 -9.13 -8.33
C PHE A 182 -16.41 -8.88 -7.42
N PHE A 183 -16.28 -8.04 -6.41
CA PHE A 183 -17.29 -7.91 -5.35
C PHE A 183 -17.95 -6.52 -5.27
N GLY A 184 -17.70 -5.65 -6.25
CA GLY A 184 -18.44 -4.40 -6.40
C GLY A 184 -18.14 -3.35 -5.34
N ILE A 185 -16.98 -3.44 -4.68
CA ILE A 185 -16.46 -2.36 -3.81
C ILE A 185 -15.51 -1.45 -4.62
N ASP A 186 -15.88 -1.15 -5.85
CA ASP A 186 -15.15 -0.20 -6.67
C ASP A 186 -15.39 1.23 -6.11
N PRO A 187 -14.34 2.00 -5.81
CA PRO A 187 -14.48 3.32 -5.19
C PRO A 187 -15.05 4.40 -6.14
N ILE A 188 -15.15 4.12 -7.43
CA ILE A 188 -15.58 5.08 -8.46
C ILE A 188 -16.90 4.64 -9.10
N TRP A 189 -17.02 3.35 -9.43
CA TRP A 189 -18.15 2.79 -10.17
C TRP A 189 -19.03 1.83 -9.36
N GLY A 190 -18.71 1.59 -8.08
CA GLY A 190 -19.45 0.67 -7.22
C GLY A 190 -19.53 -0.75 -7.76
N ASN A 191 -20.74 -1.28 -7.89
CA ASN A 191 -20.98 -2.66 -8.36
C ASN A 191 -21.19 -2.79 -9.88
N SER A 192 -21.14 -1.68 -10.61
CA SER A 192 -21.51 -1.60 -12.03
C SER A 192 -20.75 -2.53 -12.96
N PHE A 193 -19.46 -2.75 -12.67
CA PHE A 193 -18.56 -3.57 -13.49
C PHE A 193 -18.11 -4.83 -12.75
N SER A 194 -18.80 -5.19 -11.67
CA SER A 194 -18.44 -6.32 -10.83
C SER A 194 -19.17 -7.61 -11.23
N VAL A 195 -18.53 -8.74 -10.95
CA VAL A 195 -19.14 -10.06 -11.18
C VAL A 195 -20.20 -10.38 -10.13
N PHE A 196 -19.91 -10.03 -8.88
CA PHE A 196 -20.77 -10.23 -7.73
C PHE A 196 -21.04 -8.88 -7.07
N ALA A 197 -22.26 -8.72 -6.55
CA ALA A 197 -22.56 -7.67 -5.59
C ALA A 197 -22.62 -8.28 -4.19
N LEU A 198 -22.18 -7.52 -3.18
CA LEU A 198 -22.29 -7.94 -1.80
C LEU A 198 -23.68 -7.56 -1.29
N ASP A 199 -24.47 -8.57 -0.95
CA ASP A 199 -25.91 -8.45 -0.65
C ASP A 199 -26.15 -7.71 0.68
N LYS A 200 -25.23 -7.89 1.64
CA LYS A 200 -25.29 -7.21 2.92
C LYS A 200 -24.53 -5.89 2.87
N HIS A 201 -25.24 -4.81 3.18
CA HIS A 201 -24.60 -3.52 3.45
C HIS A 201 -23.58 -3.69 4.59
N PHE A 202 -22.33 -3.39 4.28
CA PHE A 202 -21.29 -3.33 5.29
C PHE A 202 -21.63 -2.24 6.30
N SER A 203 -21.83 -2.65 7.55
CA SER A 203 -21.75 -1.69 8.64
C SER A 203 -20.36 -1.07 8.62
N VAL A 204 -20.30 0.26 8.66
CA VAL A 204 -19.05 1.02 8.76
C VAL A 204 -18.18 0.48 9.91
N VAL A 205 -18.82 0.07 11.01
CA VAL A 205 -18.14 -0.53 12.17
C VAL A 205 -17.42 -1.82 11.81
N THR A 206 -18.06 -2.73 11.07
CA THR A 206 -17.45 -4.00 10.63
C THR A 206 -16.25 -3.75 9.73
N VAL A 207 -16.35 -2.77 8.83
CA VAL A 207 -15.22 -2.38 7.97
C VAL A 207 -14.08 -1.83 8.80
N LEU A 208 -14.35 -0.89 9.71
CA LEU A 208 -13.34 -0.31 10.58
C LEU A 208 -12.64 -1.37 11.43
N ILE A 209 -13.38 -2.30 12.05
CA ILE A 209 -12.81 -3.41 12.82
C ILE A 209 -11.92 -4.28 11.93
N SER A 210 -12.36 -4.62 10.72
CA SER A 210 -11.57 -5.45 9.79
C SER A 210 -10.24 -4.78 9.46
N TYR A 211 -10.26 -3.49 9.10
CA TYR A 211 -9.03 -2.73 8.84
C TYR A 211 -8.15 -2.63 10.09
N LEU A 212 -8.73 -2.33 11.26
CA LEU A 212 -8.00 -2.27 12.53
C LEU A 212 -7.29 -3.59 12.85
N LEU A 213 -7.92 -4.73 12.58
CA LEU A 213 -7.28 -6.05 12.70
C LEU A 213 -6.08 -6.16 11.74
N GLY A 214 -6.24 -5.73 10.48
CA GLY A 214 -5.16 -5.71 9.49
C GLY A 214 -3.97 -4.82 9.90
N PHE A 215 -4.26 -3.61 10.38
CA PHE A 215 -3.27 -2.67 10.93
C PHE A 215 -2.56 -3.26 12.15
N PHE A 216 -3.33 -3.76 13.11
CA PHE A 216 -2.83 -4.29 14.36
C PHE A 216 -1.94 -5.51 14.14
N TYR A 217 -2.35 -6.42 13.26
CA TYR A 217 -1.56 -7.60 12.90
C TYR A 217 -0.17 -7.21 12.35
N ILE A 218 -0.12 -6.26 11.41
CA ILE A 218 1.14 -5.77 10.85
C ILE A 218 1.98 -5.08 11.94
N TYR A 219 1.36 -4.23 12.75
CA TYR A 219 2.02 -3.48 13.82
C TYR A 219 2.69 -4.40 14.85
N VAL A 220 1.93 -5.34 15.41
CA VAL A 220 2.42 -6.27 16.44
C VAL A 220 3.57 -7.09 15.88
N LYS A 221 3.41 -7.64 14.68
CA LYS A 221 4.41 -8.54 14.12
C LYS A 221 5.73 -7.82 13.82
N GLU A 222 5.67 -6.59 13.30
CA GLU A 222 6.88 -5.79 13.05
C GLU A 222 7.60 -5.44 14.36
N ASN A 223 6.87 -5.00 15.38
CA ASN A 223 7.48 -4.57 16.64
C ASN A 223 8.05 -5.75 17.45
N SER A 224 7.42 -6.92 17.41
CA SER A 224 7.97 -8.15 18.01
C SER A 224 9.31 -8.52 17.39
N TRP A 225 9.45 -8.42 16.06
CA TRP A 225 10.72 -8.71 15.38
C TRP A 225 11.83 -7.73 15.73
N GLU A 226 11.53 -6.43 15.82
CA GLU A 226 12.51 -5.42 16.22
C GLU A 226 13.00 -5.63 17.67
N HIS A 227 12.12 -6.07 18.57
CA HIS A 227 12.51 -6.43 19.93
C HIS A 227 13.47 -7.62 19.95
N VAL A 228 13.15 -8.68 19.19
CA VAL A 228 14.03 -9.86 19.06
C VAL A 228 15.39 -9.49 18.47
N LYS A 229 15.43 -8.66 17.42
CA LYS A 229 16.70 -8.18 16.83
C LYS A 229 17.58 -7.47 17.85
N LYS A 230 17.01 -6.52 18.60
CA LYS A 230 17.74 -5.78 19.64
C LYS A 230 18.31 -6.72 20.71
N LEU A 231 17.53 -7.72 21.13
CA LEU A 231 18.00 -8.74 22.08
C LEU A 231 19.15 -9.58 21.50
N THR A 232 19.03 -10.05 20.26
CA THR A 232 20.12 -10.81 19.60
C THR A 232 21.40 -9.98 19.42
N VAL A 233 21.31 -8.71 19.02
CA VAL A 233 22.49 -7.84 18.88
C VAL A 233 23.15 -7.63 20.25
N THR A 234 22.35 -7.40 21.29
CA THR A 234 22.84 -7.24 22.66
C THR A 234 23.55 -8.52 23.14
N LEU A 235 22.96 -9.69 22.91
CA LEU A 235 23.53 -10.98 23.27
C LEU A 235 24.84 -11.26 22.51
N ILE A 236 24.89 -11.00 21.20
CA ILE A 236 26.13 -11.16 20.40
C ILE A 236 27.23 -10.24 20.93
N HIS A 237 26.90 -9.00 21.29
CA HIS A 237 27.88 -8.07 21.87
C HIS A 237 28.38 -8.52 23.24
N GLN A 238 27.50 -9.07 24.07
CA GLN A 238 27.89 -9.66 25.37
C GLN A 238 28.80 -10.88 25.18
N LEU A 239 28.45 -11.80 24.27
CA LEU A 239 29.25 -12.99 23.98
C LEU A 239 30.62 -12.65 23.39
N THR A 240 30.70 -11.66 22.49
CA THR A 240 31.98 -11.21 21.92
C THR A 240 32.87 -10.51 22.94
N ARG A 241 32.30 -9.77 23.90
CA ARG A 241 33.04 -9.22 25.05
C ARG A 241 33.56 -10.32 25.95
N TYR A 242 32.71 -11.30 26.30
CA TYR A 242 33.10 -12.44 27.13
C TYR A 242 34.25 -13.24 26.48
N ARG A 243 34.15 -13.52 25.18
CA ARG A 243 35.21 -14.21 24.42
C ARG A 243 36.52 -13.42 24.35
N ARG A 244 36.46 -12.08 24.32
CA ARG A 244 37.65 -11.23 24.39
C ARG A 244 38.32 -11.27 25.75
N TYR A 245 37.53 -11.32 26.83
CA TYR A 245 38.04 -11.38 28.20
C TYR A 245 38.67 -12.74 28.53
N ASN A 246 38.08 -13.82 28.02
CA ASN A 246 38.57 -15.20 28.21
C ASN A 246 39.53 -15.67 27.11
N ARG A 247 40.07 -14.77 26.28
CA ARG A 247 41.19 -15.18 25.42
C ARG A 247 42.37 -15.47 26.33
N PRO A 248 42.95 -16.69 26.31
CA PRO A 248 44.19 -16.94 27.04
C PRO A 248 45.19 -15.88 26.59
N GLY A 249 45.81 -15.21 27.57
CA GLY A 249 46.85 -14.22 27.29
C GLY A 249 47.94 -14.84 26.42
N PRO A 250 48.73 -14.02 25.70
CA PRO A 250 49.88 -14.55 24.98
C PRO A 250 50.67 -15.41 25.96
N VAL A 251 50.82 -16.70 25.64
CA VAL A 251 51.66 -17.60 26.41
C VAL A 251 53.03 -16.96 26.35
N GLU A 252 53.49 -16.36 27.45
CA GLU A 252 54.85 -15.84 27.55
C GLU A 252 55.77 -17.02 27.28
N GLY A 253 56.27 -17.06 26.04
CA GLY A 253 57.33 -17.97 25.65
C GLY A 253 58.47 -17.69 26.60
N ARG A 254 58.72 -18.61 27.54
CA ARG A 254 59.96 -18.65 28.28
C ARG A 254 61.07 -18.67 27.25
N ASP A 255 61.74 -17.53 27.12
CA ASP A 255 62.92 -17.34 26.30
C ASP A 255 64.01 -18.23 26.90
N GLY A 256 64.03 -19.49 26.47
CA GLY A 256 65.03 -20.47 26.83
C GLY A 256 66.30 -20.21 26.03
N ARG A 257 67.05 -19.16 26.37
CA ARG A 257 68.45 -19.03 25.97
C ARG A 257 69.32 -19.41 27.16
N ARG A 258 69.81 -20.66 27.11
CA ARG A 258 71.05 -21.10 27.76
C ARG A 258 72.12 -21.19 26.69
#